data_AF-A0A257W9Z0-F1
#
_entry.id   AF-A0A257W9Z0-F1
#
_cell.length_a   1.000
_cell.length_b   1.000
_cell.length_c   1.000
_cell.angle_alpha   90.00
_cell.angle_beta   90.00
_cell.angle_gamma   90.00
#
_symmetry.space_group_name_H-M   'P 1'
#
loop_
_entity.id
_entity.type
_entity.pdbx_description
1 polymer ?
#
loop_
_entity_poly.entity_id
_entity_poly.type
_entity_poly.pdbx_seq_one_letter_code
_entity_poly.pdbx_strand_id
1 'polypeptide(L)'
;MTSVSLKFSGDQFEGEGYLACTGYAKYTHLRDWKASPGEYQKDFTAGIDGISLDDFKVTNEDADTLALEHRFKFKFPAAQTGDYLFVPMDLFSGLDDANPFISTNRFSDINFGFNQRYLINLSIDIPEGYSVEALPPPARITDPNKSIVVYREAARQASTGKIMVRFELVVNRSSFFSHEYDMVKELYKRIYNLLDEKIAFKKN
;
A
#
# COMPACT_ATOMS: atom_id res chain seq x y z
N MET A 1 -8.16 -3.97 -3.72
CA MET A 1 -7.93 -2.64 -4.33
C MET A 1 -8.13 -1.61 -3.25
N THR A 2 -7.12 -0.77 -3.03
CA THR A 2 -7.12 0.33 -2.07
C THR A 2 -7.13 1.64 -2.85
N SER A 3 -8.01 2.55 -2.47
CA SER A 3 -8.05 3.92 -2.98
C SER A 3 -7.99 4.88 -1.80
N VAL A 4 -7.06 5.82 -1.84
CA VAL A 4 -6.81 6.77 -0.75
C VAL A 4 -6.81 8.18 -1.32
N SER A 5 -7.56 9.08 -0.69
CA SER A 5 -7.45 10.52 -0.94
C SER A 5 -6.83 11.19 0.27
N LEU A 6 -5.87 12.08 0.04
CA LEU A 6 -5.04 12.70 1.06
C LEU A 6 -4.99 14.20 0.85
N LYS A 7 -5.16 14.96 1.94
CA LYS A 7 -4.93 16.40 1.98
C LYS A 7 -4.14 16.78 3.23
N PHE A 8 -3.38 17.86 3.13
CA PHE A 8 -2.64 18.42 4.25
C PHE A 8 -3.50 19.48 4.96
N SER A 9 -3.60 19.41 6.28
CA SER A 9 -4.45 20.28 7.10
C SER A 9 -3.69 20.67 8.37
N GLY A 10 -3.19 21.91 8.42
CA GLY A 10 -2.40 22.41 9.54
C GLY A 10 -1.00 21.77 9.59
N ASP A 11 -0.85 20.74 10.41
CA ASP A 11 0.38 19.99 10.70
C ASP A 11 0.25 18.48 10.44
N GLN A 12 -0.91 18.03 9.97
CA GLN A 12 -1.23 16.63 9.74
C GLN A 12 -1.77 16.39 8.34
N PHE A 13 -1.69 15.15 7.90
CA PHE A 13 -2.46 14.68 6.76
C PHE A 13 -3.78 14.09 7.24
N GLU A 14 -4.84 14.36 6.49
CA GLU A 14 -6.15 13.75 6.70
C GLU A 14 -6.74 13.32 5.36
N GLY A 15 -7.64 12.35 5.39
CA GLY A 15 -8.11 11.74 4.16
C GLY A 15 -9.23 10.73 4.34
N GLU A 16 -9.66 10.21 3.19
CA GLU A 16 -10.63 9.13 3.10
C GLU A 16 -10.01 7.96 2.36
N GLY A 17 -10.23 6.76 2.89
CA GLY A 17 -9.77 5.51 2.31
C GLY A 17 -10.92 4.56 1.99
N TYR A 18 -10.69 3.77 0.95
CA TYR A 18 -11.58 2.72 0.49
C TYR A 18 -10.77 1.46 0.17
N LEU A 19 -11.10 0.34 0.80
CA LEU A 19 -10.52 -0.97 0.48
C LEU A 19 -11.60 -1.93 0.03
N ALA A 20 -11.42 -2.53 -1.14
CA ALA A 20 -12.24 -3.63 -1.65
C ALA A 20 -11.44 -4.93 -1.72
N CYS A 21 -11.89 -5.94 -1.00
CA CYS A 21 -11.30 -7.28 -0.97
C CYS A 21 -12.22 -8.30 -1.66
N THR A 22 -11.67 -9.17 -2.50
CA THR A 22 -12.40 -10.23 -3.21
C THR A 22 -11.67 -11.57 -3.09
N GLY A 23 -12.37 -12.67 -3.39
CA GLY A 23 -11.80 -14.02 -3.34
C GLY A 23 -11.20 -14.36 -1.98
N TYR A 24 -9.98 -14.93 -1.97
CA TYR A 24 -9.31 -15.29 -0.72
C TYR A 24 -8.97 -14.08 0.16
N ALA A 25 -8.73 -12.90 -0.41
CA ALA A 25 -8.54 -11.69 0.39
C ALA A 25 -9.82 -11.31 1.15
N LYS A 26 -11.01 -11.47 0.54
CA LYS A 26 -12.27 -11.27 1.28
C LYS A 26 -12.35 -12.20 2.49
N TYR A 27 -12.04 -13.48 2.31
CA TYR A 27 -12.11 -14.47 3.39
C TYR A 27 -11.15 -14.15 4.54
N THR A 28 -9.89 -13.80 4.25
CA THR A 28 -8.91 -13.47 5.29
C THR A 28 -9.31 -12.22 6.07
N HIS A 29 -9.63 -11.13 5.37
CA HIS A 29 -10.04 -9.88 6.01
C HIS A 29 -11.35 -10.04 6.80
N LEU A 30 -12.34 -10.78 6.29
CA LEU A 30 -13.60 -11.02 7.00
C LEU A 30 -13.39 -11.85 8.26
N ARG A 31 -12.53 -12.88 8.20
CA ARG A 31 -12.18 -13.71 9.35
C ARG A 31 -11.56 -12.86 10.45
N ASP A 32 -10.57 -12.05 10.10
CA ASP A 32 -9.81 -11.25 11.07
C ASP A 32 -10.70 -10.12 11.66
N TRP A 33 -11.53 -9.48 10.83
CA TRP A 33 -12.56 -8.53 11.26
C TRP A 33 -13.55 -9.14 12.25
N LYS A 34 -14.13 -10.31 11.93
CA LYS A 34 -15.12 -10.98 12.81
C LYS A 34 -14.49 -11.52 14.09
N ALA A 35 -13.20 -11.84 14.08
CA ALA A 35 -12.47 -12.31 15.26
C ALA A 35 -12.24 -11.18 16.26
N SER A 36 -11.75 -10.03 15.79
CA SER A 36 -11.43 -8.88 16.66
C SER A 36 -11.40 -7.57 15.85
N PRO A 37 -12.50 -6.80 15.82
CA PRO A 37 -12.54 -5.52 15.11
C PRO A 37 -11.47 -4.52 15.54
N GLY A 38 -11.10 -4.52 16.84
CA GLY A 38 -10.10 -3.61 17.40
C GLY A 38 -8.68 -3.99 17.00
N GLU A 39 -8.32 -5.28 17.03
CA GLU A 39 -7.01 -5.74 16.55
C GLU A 39 -6.91 -5.60 15.03
N TYR A 40 -7.98 -5.92 14.30
CA TYR A 40 -8.03 -5.73 12.86
C TYR A 40 -7.75 -4.27 12.47
N GLN A 41 -8.37 -3.29 13.14
CA GLN A 41 -8.11 -1.87 12.88
C GLN A 41 -6.67 -1.48 13.21
N LYS A 42 -6.09 -2.03 14.27
CA LYS A 42 -4.69 -1.79 14.63
C LYS A 42 -3.75 -2.32 13.55
N ASP A 43 -3.94 -3.57 13.12
CA ASP A 43 -3.13 -4.22 12.09
C ASP A 43 -3.32 -3.55 10.72
N PHE A 44 -4.54 -3.12 10.41
CA PHE A 44 -4.86 -2.35 9.20
C PHE A 44 -4.08 -1.02 9.10
N THR A 45 -3.67 -0.48 10.24
CA THR A 45 -2.90 0.77 10.35
C THR A 45 -1.43 0.56 10.68
N ALA A 46 -0.98 -0.70 10.72
CA ALA A 46 0.42 -1.01 11.02
C ALA A 46 1.34 -0.29 10.01
N GLY A 47 2.47 0.22 10.51
CA GLY A 47 3.43 0.97 9.68
C GLY A 47 3.15 2.46 9.49
N ILE A 48 1.98 2.98 9.91
CA ILE A 48 1.67 4.42 9.83
C ILE A 48 1.72 5.06 11.22
N ASP A 49 2.82 5.72 11.54
CA ASP A 49 3.05 6.30 12.87
C ASP A 49 2.02 7.38 13.23
N GLY A 50 1.44 7.28 14.43
CA GLY A 50 0.53 8.27 14.98
C GLY A 50 -0.82 8.38 14.26
N ILE A 51 -1.15 7.43 13.40
CA ILE A 51 -2.44 7.41 12.70
C ILE A 51 -3.61 7.18 13.65
N SER A 52 -4.72 7.84 13.37
CA SER A 52 -6.02 7.53 13.96
C SER A 52 -7.06 7.34 12.86
N LEU A 53 -7.91 6.33 13.04
CA LEU A 53 -9.05 6.05 12.19
C LEU A 53 -10.34 6.63 12.77
N ASP A 54 -11.16 7.19 11.90
CA ASP A 54 -12.50 7.67 12.19
C ASP A 54 -13.48 7.08 11.15
N ASP A 55 -14.77 6.97 11.49
CA ASP A 55 -15.82 6.47 10.58
C ASP A 55 -15.51 5.12 9.89
N PHE A 56 -14.78 4.21 10.54
CA PHE A 56 -14.43 2.90 9.96
C PHE A 56 -15.65 2.00 9.82
N LYS A 57 -16.03 1.68 8.57
CA LYS A 57 -17.21 0.89 8.22
C LYS A 57 -16.83 -0.26 7.32
N VAL A 58 -17.32 -1.45 7.66
CA VAL A 58 -17.22 -2.67 6.85
C VAL A 58 -18.60 -2.98 6.29
N THR A 59 -18.69 -3.30 4.99
CA THR A 59 -19.94 -3.66 4.32
C THR A 59 -19.77 -4.90 3.44
N ASN A 60 -20.89 -5.57 3.12
CA ASN A 60 -20.96 -6.82 2.37
C ASN A 60 -20.37 -8.05 3.09
N GLU A 61 -20.46 -8.06 4.43
CA GLU A 61 -19.95 -9.13 5.29
C GLU A 61 -20.58 -10.49 4.98
N ASP A 62 -21.87 -10.52 4.64
CA ASP A 62 -22.63 -11.76 4.41
C ASP A 62 -22.96 -12.00 2.93
N ALA A 63 -22.50 -11.13 2.02
CA ALA A 63 -22.79 -11.20 0.59
C ALA A 63 -21.63 -11.81 -0.20
N ASP A 64 -21.59 -13.13 -0.36
CA ASP A 64 -20.46 -13.86 -0.97
C ASP A 64 -20.06 -13.38 -2.38
N THR A 65 -21.01 -12.88 -3.17
CA THR A 65 -20.76 -12.40 -4.54
C THR A 65 -20.17 -11.00 -4.62
N LEU A 66 -20.23 -10.23 -3.53
CA LEU A 66 -19.74 -8.85 -3.46
C LEU A 66 -18.39 -8.77 -2.75
N ALA A 67 -17.60 -7.76 -3.11
CA ALA A 67 -16.37 -7.46 -2.40
C ALA A 67 -16.66 -7.07 -0.95
N LEU A 68 -15.80 -7.48 -0.01
CA LEU A 68 -15.80 -6.91 1.34
C LEU A 68 -15.23 -5.49 1.23
N GLU A 69 -16.04 -4.51 1.57
CA GLU A 69 -15.71 -3.10 1.41
C GLU A 69 -15.43 -2.47 2.76
N HIS A 70 -14.34 -1.70 2.85
CA HIS A 70 -14.02 -0.86 3.98
C HIS A 70 -14.06 0.59 3.53
N ARG A 71 -14.69 1.44 4.32
CA ARG A 71 -14.68 2.89 4.16
C ARG A 71 -14.26 3.49 5.48
N PHE A 72 -13.32 4.43 5.44
CA PHE A 72 -12.78 5.02 6.66
C PHE A 72 -12.24 6.41 6.38
N LYS A 73 -12.21 7.22 7.43
CA LYS A 73 -11.46 8.46 7.49
C LYS A 73 -10.22 8.22 8.34
N PHE A 74 -9.19 8.99 8.06
CA PHE A 74 -7.96 8.88 8.82
C PHE A 74 -7.27 10.23 8.92
N LYS A 75 -6.41 10.34 9.92
CA LYS A 75 -5.44 11.43 10.06
C LYS A 75 -4.15 10.88 10.65
N PHE A 76 -3.02 11.43 10.24
CA PHE A 76 -1.71 11.11 10.80
C PHE A 76 -0.78 12.33 10.74
N PRO A 77 0.15 12.47 11.71
CA PRO A 77 1.12 13.56 11.72
C PRO A 77 1.96 13.58 10.45
N ALA A 78 2.20 14.76 9.88
CA ALA A 78 3.07 14.84 8.72
C ALA A 78 4.55 14.64 9.10
N ALA A 79 5.26 13.82 8.33
CA ALA A 79 6.70 13.72 8.44
C ALA A 79 7.35 14.97 7.83
N GLN A 80 7.80 15.90 8.67
CA GLN A 80 8.41 17.16 8.26
C GLN A 80 9.87 17.26 8.73
N THR A 81 10.75 17.65 7.81
CA THR A 81 12.17 17.92 8.10
C THR A 81 12.58 19.21 7.41
N GLY A 82 12.78 20.29 8.18
CA GLY A 82 13.05 21.61 7.63
C GLY A 82 11.88 22.10 6.74
N ASP A 83 12.20 22.45 5.50
CA ASP A 83 11.22 22.90 4.50
C ASP A 83 10.56 21.76 3.71
N TYR A 84 10.83 20.51 4.09
CA TYR A 84 10.33 19.32 3.39
C TYR A 84 9.23 18.60 4.15
N LEU A 85 8.22 18.16 3.40
CA LEU A 85 7.09 17.37 3.87
C LEU A 85 7.03 16.07 3.05
N PHE A 86 7.00 14.93 3.73
CA PHE A 86 7.08 13.62 3.10
C PHE A 86 5.76 12.86 3.21
N VAL A 87 5.34 12.26 2.10
CA VAL A 87 4.14 11.42 2.00
C VAL A 87 4.52 9.99 1.59
N PRO A 88 4.21 8.97 2.41
CA PRO A 88 4.32 7.56 2.01
C PRO A 88 3.40 7.24 0.83
N MET A 89 3.85 6.39 -0.09
CA MET A 89 3.09 6.00 -1.28
C MET A 89 2.29 4.70 -1.12
N ASP A 90 2.51 3.99 -0.02
CA ASP A 90 2.03 2.64 0.29
C ASP A 90 0.93 2.62 1.36
N LEU A 91 0.33 3.78 1.69
CA LEU A 91 -0.72 3.90 2.70
C LEU A 91 -1.82 2.84 2.51
N PHE A 92 -2.04 2.02 3.56
CA PHE A 92 -3.03 0.94 3.60
C PHE A 92 -2.83 -0.11 2.48
N SER A 93 -1.56 -0.38 2.14
CA SER A 93 -1.20 -1.39 1.15
C SER A 93 -1.44 -2.81 1.64
N GLY A 94 -1.35 -3.04 2.96
CA GLY A 94 -1.28 -4.38 3.54
C GLY A 94 0.08 -5.05 3.26
N LEU A 95 1.09 -4.25 2.89
CA LEU A 95 2.48 -4.65 2.66
C LEU A 95 3.42 -3.95 3.66
N ASP A 96 2.86 -3.43 4.75
CA ASP A 96 3.53 -2.57 5.72
C ASP A 96 4.47 -3.35 6.68
N ASP A 97 4.42 -4.68 6.62
CA ASP A 97 5.34 -5.57 7.34
C ASP A 97 6.75 -5.51 6.75
N ALA A 98 7.77 -5.76 7.59
CA ALA A 98 9.13 -5.89 7.08
C ALA A 98 9.24 -7.02 6.04
N ASN A 99 10.09 -6.82 5.03
CA ASN A 99 10.34 -7.81 3.98
C ASN A 99 10.53 -9.23 4.56
N PRO A 100 9.66 -10.20 4.24
CA PRO A 100 9.73 -11.54 4.84
C PRO A 100 10.87 -12.40 4.27
N PHE A 101 11.51 -11.98 3.19
CA PHE A 101 12.55 -12.75 2.48
C PHE A 101 13.97 -12.26 2.80
N ILE A 102 14.35 -12.27 4.08
CA ILE A 102 15.67 -11.81 4.54
C ILE A 102 16.74 -12.89 4.68
N SER A 103 16.33 -14.16 4.87
CA SER A 103 17.25 -15.28 5.11
C SER A 103 18.30 -15.42 4.00
N THR A 104 19.54 -15.76 4.36
CA THR A 104 20.59 -16.00 3.34
C THR A 104 20.27 -17.22 2.49
N ASN A 105 19.81 -18.31 3.13
CA ASN A 105 19.49 -19.57 2.47
C ASN A 105 18.08 -20.02 2.87
N ARG A 106 17.43 -20.77 1.98
CA ARG A 106 16.13 -21.39 2.23
C ARG A 106 16.09 -22.81 1.64
N PHE A 107 15.74 -23.79 2.46
CA PHE A 107 15.67 -25.20 2.05
C PHE A 107 14.26 -25.65 1.67
N SER A 108 13.24 -24.93 2.14
CA SER A 108 11.84 -25.19 1.82
C SER A 108 11.35 -24.26 0.72
N ASP A 109 10.32 -24.72 0.00
CA ASP A 109 9.62 -23.88 -0.96
C ASP A 109 8.98 -22.65 -0.28
N ILE A 110 8.69 -21.64 -1.10
CA ILE A 110 7.88 -20.49 -0.71
C ILE A 110 6.45 -20.82 -1.08
N ASN A 111 5.53 -20.63 -0.14
CA ASN A 111 4.10 -20.84 -0.36
C ASN A 111 3.34 -19.56 0.00
N PHE A 112 2.82 -18.88 -1.01
CA PHE A 112 1.94 -17.72 -0.89
C PHE A 112 0.47 -18.11 -0.67
N GLY A 113 0.14 -19.41 -0.77
CA GLY A 113 -1.20 -19.96 -0.59
C GLY A 113 -2.10 -19.77 -1.82
N PHE A 114 -2.15 -18.56 -2.36
CA PHE A 114 -2.97 -18.19 -3.51
C PHE A 114 -2.28 -17.08 -4.31
N ASN A 115 -2.78 -16.84 -5.53
CA ASN A 115 -2.34 -15.71 -6.33
C ASN A 115 -2.82 -14.40 -5.71
N GLN A 116 -1.94 -13.40 -5.66
CA GLN A 116 -2.19 -12.16 -4.94
C GLN A 116 -2.18 -10.98 -5.90
N ARG A 117 -3.02 -9.98 -5.63
CA ARG A 117 -3.01 -8.70 -6.33
C ARG A 117 -3.29 -7.56 -5.37
N TYR A 118 -2.31 -6.69 -5.22
CA TYR A 118 -2.40 -5.43 -4.49
C TYR A 118 -2.46 -4.32 -5.53
N LEU A 119 -3.46 -3.46 -5.42
CA LEU A 119 -3.63 -2.29 -6.29
C LEU A 119 -3.95 -1.12 -5.38
N ILE A 120 -3.01 -0.19 -5.24
CA ILE A 120 -3.14 1.03 -4.46
C ILE A 120 -3.22 2.21 -5.43
N ASN A 121 -4.25 3.04 -5.26
CA ASN A 121 -4.39 4.32 -5.92
C ASN A 121 -4.42 5.41 -4.86
N LEU A 122 -3.40 6.27 -4.84
CA LEU A 122 -3.31 7.38 -3.92
C LEU A 122 -3.48 8.70 -4.68
N SER A 123 -4.34 9.57 -4.16
CA SER A 123 -4.59 10.91 -4.68
C SER A 123 -4.23 11.92 -3.61
N ILE A 124 -3.26 12.79 -3.89
CA ILE A 124 -2.70 13.73 -2.93
C ILE A 124 -2.94 15.16 -3.42
N ASP A 125 -3.61 15.94 -2.60
CA ASP A 125 -3.69 17.39 -2.79
C ASP A 125 -2.32 18.01 -2.51
N ILE A 126 -1.84 18.85 -3.44
CA ILE A 126 -0.60 19.60 -3.22
C ILE A 126 -0.86 20.59 -2.08
N PRO A 127 -0.13 20.53 -0.96
CA PRO A 127 -0.34 21.42 0.17
C PRO A 127 -0.16 22.89 -0.23
N GLU A 128 -0.96 23.78 0.36
CA GLU A 128 -0.85 25.21 0.09
C GLU A 128 0.53 25.75 0.52
N GLY A 129 1.16 26.54 -0.36
CA GLY A 129 2.51 27.06 -0.11
C GLY A 129 3.63 26.03 -0.34
N TYR A 130 3.33 24.85 -0.88
CA TYR A 130 4.32 23.86 -1.26
C TYR A 130 4.35 23.64 -2.78
N SER A 131 5.48 23.13 -3.25
CA SER A 131 5.66 22.56 -4.59
C SER A 131 6.22 21.15 -4.48
N VAL A 132 5.93 20.32 -5.48
CA VAL A 132 6.49 18.97 -5.55
C VAL A 132 7.94 19.09 -6.02
N GLU A 133 8.89 18.62 -5.22
CA GLU A 133 10.32 18.71 -5.58
C GLU A 133 10.66 17.76 -6.73
N ALA A 134 10.31 16.48 -6.56
CA ALA A 134 10.45 15.46 -7.60
C ALA A 134 9.41 14.35 -7.39
N LEU A 135 8.84 13.88 -8.49
CA LEU A 135 8.08 12.64 -8.50
C LEU A 135 9.02 11.50 -8.91
N PRO A 136 8.94 10.34 -8.25
CA PRO A 136 9.78 9.23 -8.60
C PRO A 136 9.41 8.72 -10.00
N PRO A 137 10.40 8.39 -10.86
CA PRO A 137 10.14 7.96 -12.24
C PRO A 137 9.38 6.63 -12.25
N PRO A 138 8.55 6.35 -13.27
CA PRO A 138 7.82 5.08 -13.34
C PRO A 138 8.75 3.87 -13.23
N ALA A 139 8.37 2.91 -12.40
CA ALA A 139 9.14 1.70 -12.15
C ALA A 139 8.31 0.47 -12.52
N ARG A 140 8.95 -0.50 -13.17
CA ARG A 140 8.38 -1.83 -13.43
C ARG A 140 9.45 -2.88 -13.18
N ILE A 141 9.16 -3.82 -12.28
CA ILE A 141 10.08 -4.91 -11.94
C ILE A 141 9.34 -6.23 -12.07
N THR A 142 9.98 -7.21 -12.67
CA THR A 142 9.40 -8.54 -12.90
C THR A 142 10.50 -9.60 -12.97
N ASP A 143 10.16 -10.83 -12.61
CA ASP A 143 10.97 -11.99 -12.96
C ASP A 143 10.81 -12.35 -14.46
N PRO A 144 11.71 -13.16 -15.04
CA PRO A 144 11.64 -13.57 -16.45
C PRO A 144 10.31 -14.23 -16.84
N ASN A 145 9.66 -14.95 -15.91
CA ASN A 145 8.41 -15.67 -16.16
C ASN A 145 7.16 -14.81 -15.88
N LYS A 146 7.32 -13.55 -15.44
CA LYS A 146 6.22 -12.66 -15.03
C LYS A 146 5.32 -13.27 -13.94
N SER A 147 5.93 -14.08 -13.09
CA SER A 147 5.33 -14.69 -11.91
C SER A 147 5.03 -13.64 -10.84
N ILE A 148 5.89 -12.64 -10.70
CA ILE A 148 5.74 -11.51 -9.80
C ILE A 148 5.98 -10.25 -10.63
N VAL A 149 5.01 -9.36 -10.68
CA VAL A 149 5.07 -8.10 -11.41
C VAL A 149 4.75 -6.98 -10.44
N VAL A 150 5.66 -6.03 -10.30
CA VAL A 150 5.39 -4.77 -9.60
C VAL A 150 5.46 -3.61 -10.59
N TYR A 151 4.53 -2.67 -10.43
CA TYR A 151 4.45 -1.43 -11.17
C TYR A 151 4.17 -0.27 -10.23
N ARG A 152 4.91 0.83 -10.36
CA ARG A 152 4.67 2.07 -9.63
C ARG A 152 4.80 3.26 -10.57
N GLU A 153 3.81 4.13 -10.57
CA GLU A 153 3.84 5.40 -11.28
C GLU A 153 3.34 6.52 -10.36
N ALA A 154 3.97 7.69 -10.46
CA ALA A 154 3.53 8.90 -9.79
C ALA A 154 3.51 10.03 -10.80
N ALA A 155 2.38 10.72 -10.94
CA ALA A 155 2.21 11.78 -11.92
C ALA A 155 1.27 12.86 -11.40
N ARG A 156 1.48 14.10 -11.86
CA ARG A 156 0.51 15.17 -11.66
C ARG A 156 -0.63 15.01 -12.66
N GLN A 157 -1.86 14.88 -12.15
CA GLN A 157 -3.04 14.77 -12.99
C GLN A 157 -3.41 16.15 -13.55
N ALA A 158 -3.45 16.27 -14.88
CA ALA A 158 -3.66 17.55 -15.55
C ALA A 158 -5.04 18.18 -15.26
N SER A 159 -6.08 17.37 -15.08
CA SER A 159 -7.45 17.86 -14.87
C SER A 159 -7.70 18.42 -13.47
N THR A 160 -7.08 17.83 -12.44
CA THR A 160 -7.31 18.19 -11.03
C THR A 160 -6.14 18.90 -10.39
N GLY A 161 -4.95 18.82 -11.00
CA GLY A 161 -3.71 19.35 -10.44
C GLY A 161 -3.11 18.51 -9.30
N LYS A 162 -3.79 17.44 -8.86
CA LYS A 162 -3.37 16.54 -7.78
C LYS A 162 -2.21 15.63 -8.18
N ILE A 163 -1.48 15.11 -7.21
CA ILE A 163 -0.56 14.00 -7.44
C ILE A 163 -1.32 12.68 -7.35
N MET A 164 -1.20 11.88 -8.40
CA MET A 164 -1.75 10.54 -8.47
C MET A 164 -0.61 9.54 -8.42
N VAL A 165 -0.70 8.59 -7.49
CA VAL A 165 0.20 7.45 -7.42
C VAL A 165 -0.61 6.19 -7.67
N ARG A 166 -0.10 5.33 -8.53
CA ARG A 166 -0.60 3.98 -8.69
C ARG A 166 0.53 2.99 -8.41
N PHE A 167 0.28 2.11 -7.46
CA PHE A 167 1.13 0.97 -7.16
C PHE A 167 0.35 -0.32 -7.41
N GLU A 168 0.96 -1.27 -8.11
CA GLU A 168 0.36 -2.56 -8.38
C GLU A 168 1.40 -3.67 -8.20
N LEU A 169 1.12 -4.62 -7.31
CA LEU A 169 1.87 -5.86 -7.14
C LEU A 169 0.96 -7.03 -7.51
N VAL A 170 1.43 -7.87 -8.44
CA VAL A 170 0.74 -9.08 -8.87
C VAL A 170 1.66 -10.27 -8.65
N VAL A 171 1.18 -11.26 -7.90
CA VAL A 171 1.84 -12.56 -7.70
C VAL A 171 0.97 -13.62 -8.35
N ASN A 172 1.36 -14.07 -9.54
CA ASN A 172 0.63 -15.01 -10.40
C ASN A 172 0.91 -16.49 -10.08
N ARG A 173 1.79 -16.77 -9.12
CA ARG A 173 2.11 -18.12 -8.66
C ARG A 173 1.92 -18.20 -7.14
N SER A 174 1.19 -19.21 -6.69
CA SER A 174 1.02 -19.49 -5.26
C SER A 174 2.24 -20.17 -4.62
N SER A 175 3.20 -20.69 -5.40
CA SER A 175 4.42 -21.29 -4.86
C SER A 175 5.65 -21.11 -5.76
N PHE A 176 6.82 -21.09 -5.10
CA PHE A 176 8.15 -21.05 -5.72
C PHE A 176 9.03 -22.09 -5.07
N PHE A 177 9.78 -22.84 -5.86
CA PHE A 177 10.69 -23.86 -5.34
C PHE A 177 11.86 -23.23 -4.61
N SER A 178 12.48 -23.98 -3.69
CA SER A 178 13.66 -23.53 -2.93
C SER A 178 14.81 -23.01 -3.82
N HIS A 179 15.03 -23.61 -4.99
CA HIS A 179 16.06 -23.16 -5.95
C HIS A 179 15.72 -21.82 -6.65
N GLU A 180 14.47 -21.35 -6.57
CA GLU A 180 14.04 -20.03 -7.07
C GLU A 180 14.17 -18.94 -6.00
N TYR A 181 14.58 -19.30 -4.77
CA TYR A 181 14.56 -18.40 -3.62
C TYR A 181 15.38 -17.12 -3.83
N ASP A 182 16.60 -17.24 -4.37
CA ASP A 182 17.47 -16.08 -4.56
C ASP A 182 16.83 -15.03 -5.48
N MET A 183 16.12 -15.49 -6.52
CA MET A 183 15.37 -14.62 -7.41
C MET A 183 14.22 -13.93 -6.67
N VAL A 184 13.42 -14.68 -5.90
CA VAL A 184 12.30 -14.11 -5.13
C VAL A 184 12.81 -13.10 -4.09
N LYS A 185 13.89 -13.42 -3.38
CA LYS A 185 14.53 -12.56 -2.39
C LYS A 185 14.98 -11.23 -2.99
N GLU A 186 15.75 -11.27 -4.08
CA GLU A 186 16.21 -10.05 -4.74
C GLU A 186 15.07 -9.22 -5.32
N LEU A 187 14.02 -9.87 -5.83
CA LEU A 187 12.85 -9.18 -6.34
C LEU A 187 12.07 -8.49 -5.22
N TYR A 188 11.80 -9.18 -4.11
CA TYR A 188 11.12 -8.60 -2.95
C TYR A 188 11.95 -7.49 -2.30
N LYS A 189 13.28 -7.61 -2.23
CA LYS A 189 14.13 -6.49 -1.81
C LYS A 189 13.89 -5.23 -2.65
N ARG A 190 13.78 -5.37 -3.97
CA ARG A 190 13.48 -4.23 -4.85
C ARG A 190 12.05 -3.73 -4.70
N ILE A 191 11.08 -4.62 -4.44
CA ILE A 191 9.68 -4.24 -4.16
C ILE A 191 9.61 -3.38 -2.89
N TYR A 192 10.24 -3.81 -1.81
CA TYR A 192 10.25 -3.07 -0.56
C TYR A 192 11.00 -1.74 -0.67
N ASN A 193 12.09 -1.68 -1.44
CA ASN A 193 12.72 -0.39 -1.75
C ASN A 193 11.77 0.58 -2.48
N LEU A 194 10.84 0.09 -3.31
CA LEU A 194 9.84 0.94 -3.97
C LEU A 194 8.73 1.39 -2.99
N LEU A 195 8.38 0.57 -2.00
CA LEU A 195 7.42 0.91 -0.96
C LEU A 195 7.99 1.98 -0.01
N ASP A 196 9.29 1.89 0.31
CA ASP A 196 10.00 2.85 1.17
C ASP A 196 10.16 4.26 0.56
N GLU A 197 9.90 4.41 -0.74
CA GLU A 197 9.96 5.71 -1.41
C GLU A 197 8.82 6.63 -0.96
N LYS A 198 9.14 7.91 -0.79
CA LYS A 198 8.20 8.96 -0.36
C LYS A 198 8.14 10.07 -1.39
N ILE A 199 6.99 10.71 -1.50
CA ILE A 199 6.86 11.97 -2.25
C ILE A 199 7.29 13.10 -1.34
N ALA A 200 8.21 13.94 -1.82
CA ALA A 200 8.69 15.13 -1.13
C ALA A 200 8.02 16.39 -1.69
N PHE A 201 7.38 17.14 -0.81
CA PHE A 201 6.92 18.50 -1.06
C PHE A 201 7.88 19.48 -0.39
N LYS A 202 8.27 20.53 -1.10
CA LYS A 202 9.13 21.60 -0.61
C LYS A 202 8.32 22.86 -0.40
N LYS A 203 8.50 23.50 0.75
CA LYS A 203 7.89 24.80 1.04
C LYS A 203 8.47 25.86 0.10
N ASN A 204 7.60 26.66 -0.51
CA ASN A 204 7.96 27.74 -1.41
C ASN A 204 8.62 28.92 -0.68
#